data_AF-M1SLU9-F1
#
_entry.id   AF-M1SLU9-F1
#
_cell.length_a   1.000
_cell.length_b   1.000
_cell.length_c   1.000
_cell.angle_alpha   90.00
_cell.angle_beta   90.00
_cell.angle_gamma   90.00
#
_symmetry.space_group_name_H-M   'P 1'
#
loop_
_entity.id
_entity.type
_entity.pdbx_description
1 polymer ?
#
loop_
_entity_poly.entity_id
_entity_poly.type
_entity_poly.pdbx_seq_one_letter_code
_entity_poly.pdbx_strand_id
1 'polypeptide(L)'
;MLKKYKYPLLFVAAMLLSYLTNTFLYQRDSTGPHLATLFLVLCTVILLNCKHWLPAVAGFIITLIFSLEVGYFTEFHERISAGVLDSALETNNSEATLMLGHYLYSIILPALCISVLIFI
;
A
#
# COMPACT_ATOMS: atom_id res chain seq x y z
N MET A 1 0.00 23.52 -21.88
CA MET A 1 1.18 22.62 -21.95
C MET A 1 1.13 21.45 -20.97
N LEU A 2 0.64 21.60 -19.73
CA LEU A 2 0.60 20.53 -18.70
C LEU A 2 -0.05 19.20 -19.14
N LYS A 3 -1.14 19.24 -19.94
CA LYS A 3 -1.83 18.03 -20.42
C LYS A 3 -0.95 17.09 -21.25
N LYS A 4 0.05 17.61 -21.98
CA LYS A 4 0.92 16.82 -22.87
C LYS A 4 1.93 15.96 -22.09
N TYR A 5 2.29 16.39 -20.88
CA TYR A 5 3.26 15.70 -20.01
C TYR A 5 2.61 14.97 -18.82
N LYS A 6 1.28 14.95 -18.72
CA LYS A 6 0.56 14.33 -17.60
C LYS A 6 0.98 12.86 -17.40
N TYR A 7 0.99 12.06 -18.46
CA TYR A 7 1.31 10.64 -18.38
C TYR A 7 2.81 10.35 -18.18
N PRO A 8 3.74 11.01 -18.91
CA PRO A 8 5.16 10.89 -18.61
C PRO A 8 5.52 11.28 -17.17
N LEU A 9 4.95 12.37 -16.66
CA LEU A 9 5.20 12.82 -15.29
C LEU A 9 4.67 11.80 -14.26
N LEU A 10 3.48 11.27 -14.49
CA LEU A 10 2.88 10.25 -13.63
C LEU A 10 3.70 8.96 -13.63
N PHE A 11 4.24 8.56 -14.78
CA PHE A 11 5.12 7.40 -14.88
C PHE A 11 6.43 7.60 -14.11
N VAL A 12 7.06 8.77 -14.23
CA VAL A 12 8.28 9.10 -13.46
C VAL A 12 7.98 9.13 -11.96
N ALA A 13 6.85 9.69 -11.54
CA ALA A 13 6.44 9.68 -10.14
C ALA A 13 6.21 8.25 -9.61
N ALA A 14 5.57 7.37 -10.39
CA ALA A 14 5.37 5.98 -10.05
C ALA A 14 6.70 5.20 -9.96
N MET A 15 7.64 5.46 -10.86
CA MET A 15 8.99 4.91 -10.81
C MET A 15 9.75 5.34 -9.56
N LEU A 16 9.72 6.64 -9.23
CA LEU A 16 10.35 7.17 -8.02
C LEU A 16 9.73 6.55 -6.77
N LEU A 17 8.41 6.48 -6.69
CA LEU A 17 7.72 5.86 -5.56
C LEU A 17 8.10 4.39 -5.40
N SER A 18 8.08 3.63 -6.48
CA SER A 18 8.51 2.22 -6.48
C SER A 18 9.97 2.07 -6.04
N TYR A 19 10.87 2.91 -6.56
CA TYR A 19 12.28 2.87 -6.19
C TYR A 19 12.49 3.18 -4.71
N LEU A 20 11.88 4.27 -4.22
CA LEU A 20 11.99 4.70 -2.83
C LEU A 20 11.44 3.63 -1.88
N THR A 21 10.28 3.06 -2.18
CA THR A 21 9.67 2.03 -1.33
C THR A 21 10.56 0.79 -1.23
N ASN A 22 11.09 0.27 -2.34
CA ASN A 22 11.91 -0.95 -2.23
C ASN A 22 13.29 -0.69 -1.64
N THR A 23 13.91 0.44 -1.96
CA THR A 23 15.27 0.74 -1.51
C THR A 23 15.29 1.12 -0.03
N PHE A 24 14.39 2.01 0.39
CA PHE A 24 14.43 2.57 1.75
C PHE A 24 13.55 1.80 2.74
N LEU A 25 12.37 1.34 2.33
CA LEU A 25 11.51 0.54 3.22
C LEU A 25 11.97 -0.91 3.18
N TYR A 26 11.83 -1.59 2.05
CA TYR A 26 12.09 -3.04 2.00
C TYR A 26 13.56 -3.44 1.96
N GLN A 27 14.49 -2.48 1.88
CA GLN A 27 15.94 -2.70 1.75
C GLN A 27 16.28 -3.75 0.68
N ARG A 28 15.53 -3.74 -0.43
CA ARG A 28 15.68 -4.67 -1.55
C ARG A 28 16.11 -3.93 -2.79
N ASP A 29 17.37 -4.11 -3.14
CA ASP A 29 17.96 -3.60 -4.40
C ASP A 29 17.99 -4.71 -5.45
N SER A 30 16.80 -5.15 -5.89
CA SER A 30 16.68 -6.13 -6.96
C SER A 30 15.55 -5.78 -7.90
N THR A 31 15.75 -6.03 -9.19
CA THR A 31 14.84 -5.61 -10.27
C THR A 31 13.42 -6.15 -10.10
N GLY A 32 13.26 -7.36 -9.56
CA GLY A 32 11.94 -8.00 -9.37
C GLY A 32 11.00 -7.19 -8.45
N PRO A 33 11.37 -6.95 -7.18
CA PRO A 33 10.60 -6.10 -6.25
C PRO A 33 10.28 -4.69 -6.80
N HIS A 34 11.24 -4.04 -7.45
CA HIS A 34 11.02 -2.74 -8.11
C HIS A 34 9.95 -2.85 -9.20
N LEU A 35 10.06 -3.81 -10.12
CA LEU A 35 9.05 -3.98 -11.17
C LEU A 35 7.67 -4.33 -10.61
N ALA A 36 7.60 -5.17 -9.57
CA ALA A 36 6.34 -5.58 -8.96
C ALA A 36 5.61 -4.38 -8.31
N THR A 37 6.32 -3.57 -7.54
CA THR A 37 5.76 -2.36 -6.92
C THR A 37 5.39 -1.29 -7.97
N LEU A 38 6.20 -1.11 -9.01
CA LEU A 38 5.88 -0.20 -10.11
C LEU A 38 4.59 -0.64 -10.82
N PHE A 39 4.47 -1.93 -11.13
CA PHE A 39 3.27 -2.50 -11.72
C PHE A 39 2.05 -2.26 -10.83
N LEU A 40 2.17 -2.51 -9.53
CA LEU A 40 1.09 -2.30 -8.56
C LEU A 40 0.66 -0.82 -8.52
N VAL A 41 1.61 0.12 -8.43
CA VAL A 41 1.31 1.56 -8.43
C VAL A 41 0.60 1.98 -9.72
N LEU A 42 1.07 1.53 -10.88
CA LEU A 42 0.45 1.85 -12.17
C LEU A 42 -0.97 1.27 -12.28
N CYS A 43 -1.16 0.01 -11.88
CA CYS A 43 -2.48 -0.63 -11.85
C CYS A 43 -3.44 0.14 -10.94
N THR A 44 -3.00 0.51 -9.74
CA THR A 44 -3.80 1.30 -8.80
C THR A 44 -4.21 2.63 -9.40
N VAL A 45 -3.29 3.38 -10.01
CA VAL A 45 -3.60 4.66 -10.65
C VAL A 45 -4.62 4.48 -11.78
N ILE A 46 -4.45 3.47 -12.63
CA ILE A 46 -5.38 3.21 -13.74
C ILE A 46 -6.78 2.92 -13.20
N LEU A 47 -6.88 2.03 -12.20
CA LEU A 47 -8.14 1.63 -11.59
C LEU A 47 -8.87 2.79 -10.91
N LEU A 48 -8.14 3.65 -10.19
CA LEU A 48 -8.70 4.84 -9.55
C LEU A 48 -9.19 5.90 -10.56
N ASN A 49 -8.60 5.95 -11.75
CA ASN A 49 -9.01 6.89 -12.81
C ASN A 49 -10.11 6.33 -13.71
N CYS A 50 -10.59 5.10 -13.49
CA CYS A 50 -11.70 4.54 -14.23
C CYS A 50 -13.02 5.23 -13.87
N LYS A 51 -13.85 5.51 -14.87
CA LYS A 51 -15.20 6.08 -14.67
C LYS A 51 -16.16 5.13 -13.94
N HIS A 52 -15.92 3.84 -14.01
CA HIS A 52 -16.77 2.83 -13.39
C HIS A 52 -16.41 2.67 -11.91
N TRP A 53 -17.43 2.62 -11.06
CA TRP A 53 -17.27 2.52 -9.61
C TRP A 53 -16.55 1.22 -9.18
N LEU A 54 -16.80 0.10 -9.86
CA LEU A 54 -16.18 -1.19 -9.53
C LEU A 54 -14.64 -1.16 -9.64
N PRO A 55 -14.03 -0.76 -10.77
CA PRO A 55 -12.59 -0.53 -10.86
C PRO A 55 -12.06 0.46 -9.83
N ALA A 56 -12.77 1.56 -9.58
CA ALA A 56 -12.34 2.56 -8.60
C ALA A 56 -12.28 1.97 -7.18
N VAL A 57 -13.28 1.18 -6.78
CA VAL A 57 -13.29 0.45 -5.50
C VAL A 57 -12.16 -0.59 -5.45
N ALA A 58 -11.90 -1.31 -6.54
CA ALA A 58 -10.76 -2.23 -6.59
C ALA A 58 -9.42 -1.49 -6.41
N GLY A 59 -9.25 -0.33 -7.06
CA GLY A 59 -8.10 0.54 -6.88
C GLY A 59 -7.95 1.03 -5.43
N PHE A 60 -9.05 1.42 -4.79
CA PHE A 60 -9.07 1.79 -3.37
C PHE A 60 -8.62 0.63 -2.48
N ILE A 61 -9.17 -0.57 -2.67
CA ILE A 61 -8.81 -1.77 -1.89
C ILE A 61 -7.33 -2.09 -2.06
N ILE A 62 -6.79 -2.03 -3.27
CA ILE A 62 -5.35 -2.26 -3.51
C ILE A 62 -4.50 -1.20 -2.80
N THR A 63 -4.91 0.07 -2.85
CA THR A 63 -4.21 1.17 -2.15
C THR A 63 -4.21 0.94 -0.64
N LEU A 64 -5.34 0.49 -0.09
CA LEU A 64 -5.49 0.20 1.33
C LEU A 64 -4.60 -0.94 1.77
N ILE A 65 -4.62 -2.07 1.04
CA ILE A 65 -3.77 -3.22 1.33
C ILE A 65 -2.29 -2.84 1.24
N PHE A 66 -1.90 -2.09 0.21
CA PHE A 66 -0.51 -1.65 0.05
C PHE A 66 -0.08 -0.71 1.19
N SER A 67 -0.95 0.19 1.62
CA SER A 67 -0.68 1.11 2.72
C SER A 67 -0.59 0.38 4.07
N LEU A 68 -1.42 -0.65 4.27
CA LEU A 68 -1.36 -1.53 5.44
C LEU A 68 -0.05 -2.34 5.49
N GLU A 69 0.38 -2.92 4.37
CA GLU A 69 1.65 -3.63 4.27
C GLU A 69 2.83 -2.71 4.57
N VAL A 70 2.84 -1.50 4.00
CA VAL A 70 3.89 -0.51 4.28
C VAL A 70 3.90 -0.13 5.76
N GLY A 71 2.73 0.16 6.35
CA GLY A 71 2.61 0.50 7.77
C GLY A 71 3.06 -0.64 8.69
N TYR A 72 2.64 -1.86 8.39
CA TYR A 72 3.05 -3.05 9.12
C TYR A 72 4.56 -3.28 9.03
N PHE A 73 5.12 -3.17 7.82
CA PHE A 73 6.56 -3.31 7.61
C PHE A 73 7.35 -2.21 8.32
N THR A 74 6.87 -0.97 8.36
CA THR A 74 7.58 0.11 9.06
C THR A 74 7.65 -0.11 10.57
N GLU A 75 6.60 -0.69 11.17
CA GLU A 75 6.58 -0.91 12.62
C GLU A 75 7.30 -2.21 13.01
N PHE A 76 7.01 -3.31 12.31
CA PHE A 76 7.49 -4.63 12.70
C PHE A 76 8.72 -5.11 11.91
N HIS A 77 9.12 -4.39 10.86
CA HIS A 77 10.22 -4.78 9.95
C HIS A 77 10.01 -6.16 9.30
N GLU A 78 8.76 -6.63 9.28
CA GLU A 78 8.33 -7.91 8.74
C GLU A 78 7.23 -7.71 7.71
N ARG A 79 7.08 -8.67 6.80
CA ARG A 79 6.02 -8.65 5.78
C ARG A 79 4.78 -9.36 6.31
N ILE A 80 3.59 -8.91 5.90
CA ILE A 80 2.38 -9.67 6.19
C ILE A 80 2.45 -10.97 5.39
N SER A 81 2.63 -12.07 6.11
CA SER A 81 2.72 -13.42 5.55
C SER A 81 1.53 -14.25 5.99
N ALA A 82 1.35 -15.43 5.38
CA ALA A 82 0.33 -16.38 5.82
C ALA A 82 0.46 -16.72 7.31
N GLY A 83 1.68 -16.86 7.82
CA GLY A 83 1.91 -17.12 9.25
C GLY A 83 1.48 -15.98 10.17
N VAL A 84 1.61 -14.73 9.71
CA VAL A 84 1.10 -13.55 10.46
C VAL A 84 -0.43 -13.56 10.49
N LEU A 85 -1.07 -13.93 9.37
CA LEU A 85 -2.53 -14.05 9.29
C LEU A 85 -3.06 -15.19 10.16
N ASP A 86 -2.38 -16.35 10.15
CA ASP A 86 -2.73 -17.49 10.99
C ASP A 86 -2.59 -17.12 12.47
N SER A 87 -1.50 -16.46 12.85
CA SER A 87 -1.30 -15.97 14.21
C SER A 87 -2.39 -14.98 14.64
N ALA A 88 -2.82 -14.08 13.74
CA ALA A 88 -3.91 -13.15 14.01
C ALA A 88 -5.27 -13.85 14.22
N LEU A 89 -5.51 -14.97 13.54
CA LEU A 89 -6.71 -15.79 13.71
C LEU A 89 -6.68 -16.62 15.01
N GLU A 90 -5.49 -17.05 15.43
CA GLU A 90 -5.28 -17.82 16.66
C GLU A 90 -5.22 -16.93 17.92
N THR A 91 -5.01 -15.62 17.76
CA THR A 91 -4.91 -14.66 18.86
C THR A 91 -6.24 -14.57 19.63
N ASN A 92 -6.19 -14.72 20.95
CA ASN A 92 -7.37 -14.64 21.81
C ASN A 92 -7.91 -13.19 21.87
N ASN A 93 -9.23 -13.03 22.06
CA ASN A 93 -9.91 -11.74 22.08
C ASN A 93 -9.32 -10.73 23.09
N SER A 94 -8.84 -11.19 24.25
CA SER A 94 -8.20 -10.32 25.25
C SER A 94 -6.84 -9.78 24.79
N GLU A 95 -6.07 -10.58 24.07
CA GLU A 95 -4.76 -10.20 23.54
C GLU A 95 -4.93 -9.32 22.29
N ALA A 96 -5.87 -9.69 21.41
CA ALA A 96 -6.24 -8.91 20.25
C ALA A 96 -6.67 -7.49 20.63
N THR A 97 -7.48 -7.32 21.68
CA THR A 97 -7.93 -6.00 22.14
C THR A 97 -6.81 -5.15 22.73
N LEU A 98 -5.85 -5.75 23.43
CA LEU A 98 -4.66 -5.05 23.92
C LEU A 98 -3.78 -4.54 22.77
N MET A 99 -3.66 -5.34 21.70
CA MET A 99 -2.87 -4.95 20.54
C MET A 99 -3.61 -4.01 19.58
N LEU A 100 -4.95 -4.09 19.53
CA LEU A 100 -5.79 -3.33 18.59
C LEU A 100 -5.51 -1.83 18.66
N GLY A 101 -5.34 -1.27 19.86
CA GLY A 101 -5.06 0.15 20.02
C GLY A 101 -3.77 0.57 19.30
N HIS A 102 -2.70 -0.20 19.44
CA HIS A 102 -1.44 0.07 18.76
C HIS A 102 -1.58 -0.06 17.23
N TYR A 103 -2.15 -1.17 16.75
CA TYR A 103 -2.39 -1.38 15.31
C TYR A 103 -3.29 -0.30 14.70
N LEU A 104 -4.31 0.15 15.43
CA LEU A 104 -5.29 1.10 14.93
C LEU A 104 -4.64 2.46 14.67
N TYR A 105 -3.82 2.96 15.60
CA TYR A 105 -3.22 4.30 15.46
C TYR A 105 -1.92 4.29 14.65
N SER A 106 -1.10 3.25 14.76
CA SER A 106 0.18 3.18 14.05
C SER A 106 0.04 2.73 12.59
N ILE A 107 -0.95 1.89 12.27
CA ILE A 107 -1.02 1.22 10.96
C ILE A 107 -2.35 1.47 10.26
N ILE A 108 -3.49 1.10 10.87
CA ILE A 108 -4.79 1.09 10.19
C ILE A 108 -5.27 2.51 9.85
N LEU A 109 -5.24 3.42 10.82
CA LEU A 109 -5.72 4.79 10.63
C LEU A 109 -4.86 5.56 9.61
N PRO A 110 -3.51 5.55 9.67
CA PRO A 110 -2.69 6.16 8.62
C PRO A 110 -2.95 5.56 7.23
N ALA A 111 -3.07 4.22 7.13
CA ALA A 111 -3.35 3.54 5.87
C ALA A 111 -4.71 3.94 5.27
N LEU A 112 -5.74 4.04 6.11
CA LEU A 112 -7.06 4.53 5.71
C LEU A 112 -6.99 5.99 5.26
N CYS A 113 -6.33 6.87 6.02
CA CYS A 113 -6.19 8.28 5.66
C CYS A 113 -5.52 8.46 4.30
N ILE A 114 -4.40 7.76 4.04
CA ILE A 114 -3.70 7.82 2.76
C ILE A 114 -4.58 7.31 1.63
N SER A 115 -5.27 6.18 1.84
CA SER A 115 -6.12 5.57 0.81
C SER A 115 -7.32 6.44 0.44
N VAL A 116 -7.94 7.09 1.43
CA VAL A 116 -9.04 8.04 1.22
C VAL A 116 -8.53 9.30 0.51
N LEU A 117 -7.38 9.83 0.90
CA LEU A 117 -6.76 11.01 0.26
C LEU A 117 -6.41 10.76 -1.22
N ILE A 118 -6.03 9.54 -1.57
CA ILE A 118 -5.71 9.16 -2.96
C ILE A 118 -6.99 8.88 -3.78
N PHE A 119 -8.08 8.48 -3.12
CA PHE A 119 -9.34 8.12 -3.77
C PHE A 119 -10.25 9.32 -4.09
N ILE A 120 -10.23 10.36 -3.26
CA ILE A 120 -10.99 11.60 -3.43
C ILE A 120 -10.31 12.51 -4.45
#